data_AF-A0A431LE50-F1
#
_entry.id   AF-A0A431LE50-F1
#
_cell.length_a   1.000
_cell.length_b   1.000
_cell.length_c   1.000
_cell.angle_alpha   90.00
_cell.angle_beta   90.00
_cell.angle_gamma   90.00
#
_symmetry.space_group_name_H-M   'P 1'
#
loop_
_entity.id
_entity.type
_entity.pdbx_description
1 polymer ?
#
loop_
_entity_poly.entity_id
_entity_poly.type
_entity_poly.pdbx_seq_one_letter_code
_entity_poly.pdbx_strand_id
1 'polypeptide(L)'
;MDKTDFRTNVANEAELFGSLKENLWNSVKDHIQNHKSEIFTEAAIAAVTGAGIAAMTKNPALLGESLAPVMKAAVPFATKVGVGLATADWAVKLGAPAYDVWNDPGNLAHNKTVLAGNVGAGLVDYTAMGIAGIAGGYTAFKFTPELMPKAPSFEPRPSLKLNEVPRALDKPESFKTTREKQLDSDVIALYESSFPKAERQPVDEVADLVARGRILVHATRDPDGNLGAFSFTSMHDESATKFAGLDFVATNQANRSQGIGSLHLQRVAESIKTERPDLVAMTLEMEHPHEPGISPEELAIRVRRSKFYDRLDAPNTNIKYNIIDFEDPAYRGMAQHRAFVFKPEEFNAVKAAHVFMTDEGGYQLGKFDPAVREFNKMNGYWQPPTDGRAGAAATAYLNVLKQINQ
;
A
#
# COMPACT_ATOMS: atom_id res chain seq x y z
N MET A 1 -35.56 -25.27 -30.83
CA MET A 1 -35.12 -23.87 -30.96
C MET A 1 -34.62 -23.70 -32.37
N ASP A 2 -35.35 -22.93 -33.17
CA ASP A 2 -35.19 -22.84 -34.62
C ASP A 2 -34.02 -21.93 -34.98
N LYS A 3 -33.15 -22.36 -35.91
CA LYS A 3 -31.88 -21.66 -36.26
C LYS A 3 -32.10 -20.36 -37.04
N THR A 4 -33.33 -20.10 -37.45
CA THR A 4 -33.75 -18.94 -38.23
C THR A 4 -33.84 -17.67 -37.35
N ASP A 5 -34.16 -17.80 -36.06
CA ASP A 5 -34.36 -16.68 -35.12
C ASP A 5 -33.04 -16.03 -34.65
N PHE A 6 -31.93 -16.77 -34.67
CA PHE A 6 -30.64 -16.28 -34.20
C PHE A 6 -29.94 -15.37 -35.22
N ARG A 7 -30.21 -15.54 -36.52
CA ARG A 7 -29.55 -14.76 -37.59
C ARG A 7 -30.19 -13.39 -37.81
N THR A 8 -31.50 -13.25 -37.60
CA THR A 8 -32.23 -11.98 -37.69
C THR A 8 -31.90 -11.03 -36.54
N ASN A 9 -31.69 -11.54 -35.31
CA ASN A 9 -31.30 -10.71 -34.18
C ASN A 9 -29.87 -10.14 -34.30
N VAL A 10 -28.91 -10.91 -34.83
CA VAL A 10 -27.53 -10.44 -35.04
C VAL A 10 -27.42 -9.39 -36.15
N ALA A 11 -28.26 -9.50 -37.19
CA ALA A 11 -28.33 -8.48 -38.25
C ALA A 11 -28.91 -7.15 -37.74
N ASN A 12 -29.97 -7.22 -36.92
CA ASN A 12 -30.60 -6.04 -36.31
C ASN A 12 -29.68 -5.34 -35.30
N GLU A 13 -28.90 -6.08 -34.51
CA GLU A 13 -27.91 -5.48 -33.60
C GLU A 13 -26.77 -4.81 -34.37
N ALA A 14 -26.24 -5.43 -35.42
CA ALA A 14 -25.16 -4.84 -36.22
C ALA A 14 -25.57 -3.53 -36.92
N GLU A 15 -26.83 -3.44 -37.38
CA GLU A 15 -27.39 -2.24 -38.00
C GLU A 15 -27.71 -1.14 -36.96
N LEU A 16 -28.17 -1.53 -35.77
CA LEU A 16 -28.34 -0.65 -34.60
C LEU A 16 -26.98 -0.07 -34.16
N PHE A 17 -25.93 -0.89 -34.07
CA PHE A 17 -24.59 -0.43 -33.72
C PHE A 17 -23.93 0.40 -34.84
N GLY A 18 -24.22 0.09 -36.11
CA GLY A 18 -23.76 0.87 -37.26
C GLY A 18 -24.33 2.29 -37.28
N SER A 19 -25.64 2.43 -37.02
CA SER A 19 -26.32 3.73 -36.97
C SER A 19 -25.97 4.56 -35.73
N LEU A 20 -25.75 3.92 -34.57
CA LEU A 20 -25.20 4.55 -33.37
C LEU A 20 -23.81 5.16 -33.60
N LYS A 21 -22.95 4.46 -34.37
CA LYS A 21 -21.60 4.92 -34.71
C LYS A 21 -21.61 6.20 -35.55
N GLU A 22 -22.46 6.29 -36.57
CA GLU A 22 -22.52 7.46 -37.46
C GLU A 22 -23.17 8.68 -36.78
N ASN A 23 -24.26 8.47 -36.03
CA ASN A 23 -24.97 9.56 -35.36
C ASN A 23 -24.15 10.18 -34.24
N LEU A 24 -23.47 9.35 -33.44
CA LEU A 24 -22.58 9.83 -32.37
C LEU A 24 -21.38 10.59 -32.95
N TRP A 25 -20.77 10.05 -34.01
CA TRP A 25 -19.61 10.68 -34.64
C TRP A 25 -19.94 12.02 -35.30
N ASN A 26 -21.07 12.10 -36.01
CA ASN A 26 -21.50 13.33 -36.65
C ASN A 26 -21.90 14.39 -35.62
N SER A 27 -22.50 14.01 -34.49
CA SER A 27 -22.83 14.93 -33.40
C SER A 27 -21.58 15.51 -32.74
N VAL A 28 -20.56 14.69 -32.49
CA VAL A 28 -19.26 15.15 -31.96
C VAL A 28 -18.56 16.08 -32.93
N LYS A 29 -18.55 15.73 -34.24
CA LYS A 29 -17.92 16.54 -35.29
C LYS A 29 -18.59 17.92 -35.42
N ASP A 30 -19.92 17.98 -35.38
CA ASP A 30 -20.69 19.22 -35.46
C ASP A 30 -20.45 20.10 -34.22
N HIS A 31 -20.41 19.49 -33.03
CA HIS A 31 -20.14 20.22 -31.80
C HIS A 31 -18.75 20.89 -31.80
N ILE A 32 -17.70 20.17 -32.20
CA ILE A 32 -16.31 20.67 -32.33
C ILE A 32 -16.20 21.78 -33.40
N GLN A 33 -16.94 21.67 -34.50
CA GLN A 33 -16.90 22.68 -35.56
C GLN A 33 -17.53 24.01 -35.14
N ASN A 34 -18.50 23.97 -34.22
CA ASN A 34 -19.34 25.12 -33.87
C ASN A 34 -18.93 25.82 -32.55
N HIS A 35 -18.05 25.25 -31.71
CA HIS A 35 -17.73 25.77 -30.37
C HIS A 35 -16.23 26.09 -30.12
N LYS A 36 -15.53 26.59 -31.16
CA LYS A 36 -14.08 26.82 -31.25
C LYS A 36 -13.37 27.62 -30.13
N SER A 37 -14.06 28.21 -29.17
CA SER A 37 -13.46 28.96 -28.05
C SER A 37 -13.06 28.08 -26.85
N GLU A 38 -13.45 26.81 -26.82
CA GLU A 38 -13.21 25.88 -25.69
C GLU A 38 -12.31 24.69 -26.08
N ILE A 39 -11.30 24.97 -26.90
CA ILE A 39 -10.41 23.99 -27.55
C ILE A 39 -9.84 22.93 -26.60
N PHE A 40 -9.56 23.27 -25.33
CA PHE A 40 -8.93 22.35 -24.37
C PHE A 40 -9.90 21.36 -23.73
N THR A 41 -11.12 21.79 -23.40
CA THR A 41 -12.17 20.89 -22.88
C THR A 41 -12.63 19.95 -23.98
N GLU A 42 -12.75 20.48 -25.19
CA GLU A 42 -13.13 19.72 -26.39
C GLU A 42 -12.04 18.72 -26.81
N ALA A 43 -10.76 19.05 -26.62
CA ALA A 43 -9.64 18.13 -26.85
C ALA A 43 -9.72 16.86 -25.99
N ALA A 44 -10.00 17.04 -24.70
CA ALA A 44 -10.12 15.93 -23.76
C ALA A 44 -11.36 15.07 -24.06
N ILE A 45 -12.49 15.70 -24.39
CA ILE A 45 -13.73 15.01 -24.75
C ILE A 45 -13.57 14.25 -26.08
N ALA A 46 -12.92 14.85 -27.08
CA ALA A 46 -12.63 14.19 -28.35
C ALA A 46 -11.67 13.00 -28.18
N ALA A 47 -10.65 13.13 -27.33
CA ALA A 47 -9.71 12.06 -27.02
C ALA A 47 -10.38 10.86 -26.34
N VAL A 48 -11.19 11.11 -25.31
CA VAL A 48 -11.90 10.06 -24.56
C VAL A 48 -12.96 9.39 -25.44
N THR A 49 -13.72 10.18 -26.19
CA THR A 49 -14.75 9.66 -27.11
C THR A 49 -14.12 8.88 -28.26
N GLY A 50 -13.04 9.38 -28.84
CA GLY A 50 -12.27 8.69 -29.88
C GLY A 50 -11.67 7.37 -29.40
N ALA A 51 -11.13 7.35 -28.18
CA ALA A 51 -10.57 6.14 -27.57
C ALA A 51 -11.68 5.11 -27.27
N GLY A 52 -12.82 5.57 -26.77
CA GLY A 52 -14.00 4.72 -26.55
C GLY A 52 -14.52 4.09 -27.85
N ILE A 53 -14.71 4.90 -28.90
CA ILE A 53 -15.20 4.41 -30.20
C ILE A 53 -14.16 3.48 -30.84
N ALA A 54 -12.88 3.81 -30.80
CA ALA A 54 -11.81 2.95 -31.32
C ALA A 54 -11.74 1.59 -30.61
N ALA A 55 -11.93 1.58 -29.29
CA ALA A 55 -11.97 0.35 -28.49
C ALA A 55 -13.21 -0.50 -28.81
N MET A 56 -14.39 0.12 -28.88
CA MET A 56 -15.65 -0.57 -29.18
C MET A 56 -15.68 -1.13 -30.61
N THR A 57 -15.11 -0.40 -31.57
CA THR A 57 -15.11 -0.80 -32.99
C THR A 57 -13.89 -1.63 -33.38
N LYS A 58 -12.94 -1.82 -32.45
CA LYS A 58 -11.59 -2.39 -32.70
C LYS A 58 -10.86 -1.69 -33.87
N ASN A 59 -11.19 -0.42 -34.13
CA ASN A 59 -10.61 0.35 -35.21
C ASN A 59 -9.81 1.55 -34.66
N PRO A 60 -8.51 1.39 -34.40
CA PRO A 60 -7.67 2.43 -33.81
C PRO A 60 -7.44 3.64 -34.73
N ALA A 61 -7.71 3.54 -36.04
CA ALA A 61 -7.63 4.67 -36.95
C ALA A 61 -8.62 5.80 -36.57
N LEU A 62 -9.75 5.44 -35.96
CA LEU A 62 -10.76 6.40 -35.49
C LEU A 62 -10.26 7.28 -34.34
N LEU A 63 -9.33 6.78 -33.51
CA LEU A 63 -8.66 7.59 -32.51
C LEU A 63 -7.79 8.66 -33.18
N GLY A 64 -7.02 8.29 -34.20
CA GLY A 64 -6.22 9.23 -35.00
C GLY A 64 -7.07 10.31 -35.67
N GLU A 65 -8.18 9.93 -36.29
CA GLU A 65 -9.12 10.88 -36.92
C GLU A 65 -9.78 11.84 -35.91
N SER A 66 -10.08 11.36 -34.70
CA SER A 66 -10.67 12.19 -33.63
C SER A 66 -9.71 13.19 -33.01
N LEU A 67 -8.42 12.85 -32.94
CA LEU A 67 -7.39 13.69 -32.35
C LEU A 67 -6.77 14.66 -33.38
N ALA A 68 -6.82 14.36 -34.68
CA ALA A 68 -6.18 15.15 -35.72
C ALA A 68 -6.60 16.64 -35.77
N PRO A 69 -7.88 17.02 -35.63
CA PRO A 69 -8.30 18.43 -35.66
C PRO A 69 -7.76 19.21 -34.46
N VAL A 70 -7.75 18.57 -33.29
CA VAL A 70 -7.25 19.12 -32.03
C VAL A 70 -5.75 19.34 -32.09
N MET A 71 -5.00 18.34 -32.58
CA MET A 71 -3.55 18.45 -32.73
C MET A 71 -3.16 19.54 -33.74
N LYS A 72 -3.86 19.65 -34.87
CA LYS A 72 -3.65 20.74 -35.84
C LYS A 72 -3.92 22.12 -35.25
N ALA A 73 -4.92 22.24 -34.36
CA ALA A 73 -5.24 23.49 -33.68
C ALA A 73 -4.26 23.83 -32.54
N ALA A 74 -3.67 22.83 -31.89
CA ALA A 74 -2.77 22.99 -30.74
C ALA A 74 -1.31 23.29 -31.13
N VAL A 75 -0.85 22.81 -32.31
CA VAL A 75 0.54 22.99 -32.80
C VAL A 75 1.03 24.45 -32.76
N PRO A 76 0.25 25.48 -33.14
CA PRO A 76 0.69 26.88 -33.06
C PRO A 76 0.87 27.44 -31.64
N PHE A 77 0.28 26.78 -30.62
CA PHE A 77 0.31 27.24 -29.22
C PHE A 77 1.39 26.55 -28.37
N ALA A 78 1.96 25.44 -28.84
CA ALA A 78 2.94 24.65 -28.11
C ALA A 78 4.26 25.39 -27.80
N THR A 79 4.53 26.52 -28.45
CA THR A 79 5.80 27.25 -28.33
C THR A 79 5.85 28.35 -27.26
N LYS A 80 4.77 28.65 -26.50
CA LYS A 80 4.74 29.92 -25.72
C LYS A 80 4.63 29.88 -24.19
N VAL A 81 4.26 28.80 -23.50
CA VAL A 81 4.30 28.75 -22.01
C VAL A 81 4.48 27.28 -21.57
N GLY A 82 5.02 27.03 -20.37
CA GLY A 82 5.36 25.70 -19.79
C GLY A 82 4.30 24.58 -19.82
N VAL A 83 3.16 24.78 -20.48
CA VAL A 83 2.22 23.79 -21.02
C VAL A 83 2.87 22.88 -22.10
N GLY A 84 4.01 23.30 -22.64
CA GLY A 84 4.78 22.54 -23.63
C GLY A 84 5.18 21.14 -23.16
N LEU A 85 5.46 20.91 -21.86
CA LEU A 85 5.96 19.60 -21.40
C LEU A 85 4.87 18.54 -21.35
N ALA A 86 3.69 18.82 -20.79
CA ALA A 86 2.60 17.84 -20.75
C ALA A 86 1.99 17.60 -22.14
N THR A 87 1.89 18.65 -22.96
CA THR A 87 1.39 18.53 -24.33
C THR A 87 2.39 17.83 -25.24
N ALA A 88 3.70 18.11 -25.10
CA ALA A 88 4.75 17.37 -25.81
C ALA A 88 4.83 15.92 -25.33
N ASP A 89 4.68 15.67 -24.03
CA ASP A 89 4.68 14.31 -23.49
C ASP A 89 3.48 13.50 -24.00
N TRP A 90 2.28 14.07 -24.05
CA TRP A 90 1.11 13.45 -24.71
C TRP A 90 1.30 13.29 -26.21
N ALA A 91 1.81 14.31 -26.90
CA ALA A 91 2.07 14.27 -28.34
C ALA A 91 3.10 13.19 -28.68
N VAL A 92 4.09 12.94 -27.82
CA VAL A 92 5.12 11.92 -28.03
C VAL A 92 4.61 10.53 -27.62
N LYS A 93 3.95 10.39 -26.46
CA LYS A 93 3.54 9.07 -25.92
C LYS A 93 2.30 8.50 -26.60
N LEU A 94 1.39 9.36 -27.06
CA LEU A 94 0.14 8.96 -27.67
C LEU A 94 0.05 9.44 -29.12
N GLY A 95 0.47 10.67 -29.39
CA GLY A 95 0.41 11.26 -30.74
C GLY A 95 1.33 10.57 -31.75
N ALA A 96 2.61 10.33 -31.41
CA ALA A 96 3.56 9.76 -32.36
C ALA A 96 3.22 8.29 -32.73
N PRO A 97 2.90 7.38 -31.79
CA PRO A 97 2.47 6.03 -32.14
C PRO A 97 1.12 6.01 -32.88
N ALA A 98 0.19 6.91 -32.55
CA ALA A 98 -1.08 7.02 -33.26
C ALA A 98 -0.91 7.57 -34.69
N TYR A 99 -0.01 8.54 -34.87
CA TYR A 99 0.33 9.11 -36.18
C TYR A 99 1.06 8.10 -37.07
N ASP A 100 1.94 7.29 -36.49
CA ASP A 100 2.65 6.21 -37.19
C ASP A 100 1.67 5.11 -37.68
N VAL A 101 0.75 4.68 -36.82
CA VAL A 101 -0.34 3.75 -37.22
C VAL A 101 -1.28 4.37 -38.25
N TRP A 102 -1.49 5.69 -38.21
CA TRP A 102 -2.33 6.39 -39.18
C TRP A 102 -1.68 6.45 -40.57
N ASN A 103 -0.38 6.76 -40.65
CA ASN A 103 0.34 6.79 -41.92
C ASN A 103 0.61 5.41 -42.50
N ASP A 104 0.85 4.40 -41.64
CA ASP A 104 1.03 3.02 -42.04
C ASP A 104 0.26 2.06 -41.11
N PRO A 105 -0.93 1.60 -41.53
CA PRO A 105 -1.73 0.64 -40.77
C PRO A 105 -1.00 -0.69 -40.47
N GLY A 106 0.05 -1.03 -41.22
CA GLY A 106 0.91 -2.19 -40.97
C GLY A 106 1.68 -2.12 -39.64
N ASN A 107 1.91 -0.90 -39.12
CA ASN A 107 2.62 -0.67 -37.85
C ASN A 107 1.74 -0.87 -36.60
N LEU A 108 0.47 -1.24 -36.78
CA LEU A 108 -0.48 -1.39 -35.67
C LEU A 108 -0.02 -2.42 -34.64
N ALA A 109 0.50 -3.57 -35.06
CA ALA A 109 0.94 -4.62 -34.12
C ALA A 109 2.12 -4.15 -33.25
N HIS A 110 3.02 -3.34 -33.82
CA HIS A 110 4.17 -2.77 -33.11
C HIS A 110 3.75 -1.70 -32.10
N ASN A 111 2.84 -0.81 -32.48
CA ASN A 111 2.43 0.33 -31.67
C ASN A 111 1.31 0.03 -30.67
N LYS A 112 0.61 -1.10 -30.79
CA LYS A 112 -0.53 -1.47 -29.92
C LYS A 112 -0.13 -1.56 -28.44
N THR A 113 1.04 -2.11 -28.14
CA THR A 113 1.53 -2.26 -26.75
C THR A 113 1.94 -0.91 -26.15
N VAL A 114 2.52 -0.03 -26.96
CA VAL A 114 2.94 1.32 -26.56
C VAL A 114 1.72 2.20 -26.30
N LEU A 115 0.72 2.16 -27.19
CA LEU A 115 -0.54 2.89 -27.00
C LEU A 115 -1.32 2.37 -25.79
N ALA A 116 -1.43 1.05 -25.61
CA ALA A 116 -2.15 0.48 -24.47
C ALA A 116 -1.50 0.83 -23.12
N GLY A 117 -0.15 0.79 -23.03
CA GLY A 117 0.58 1.17 -21.83
C GLY A 117 0.46 2.67 -21.51
N ASN A 118 0.57 3.52 -22.54
CA ASN A 118 0.55 4.96 -22.36
C ASN A 118 -0.86 5.54 -22.12
N VAL A 119 -1.92 4.93 -22.69
CA VAL A 119 -3.31 5.33 -22.41
C VAL A 119 -3.70 4.96 -20.98
N GLY A 120 -3.28 3.80 -20.48
CA GLY A 120 -3.56 3.38 -19.11
C GLY A 120 -2.92 4.29 -18.04
N ALA A 121 -1.66 4.67 -18.25
CA ALA A 121 -0.97 5.62 -17.36
C ALA A 121 -1.52 7.06 -17.53
N GLY A 122 -1.73 7.50 -18.77
CA GLY A 122 -2.20 8.85 -19.07
C GLY A 122 -3.63 9.15 -18.60
N LEU A 123 -4.55 8.18 -18.64
CA LEU A 123 -5.90 8.39 -18.11
C LEU A 123 -5.88 8.57 -16.59
N VAL A 124 -5.04 7.84 -15.86
CA VAL A 124 -4.98 7.92 -14.40
C VAL A 124 -4.31 9.22 -13.94
N ASP A 125 -3.20 9.60 -14.57
CA ASP A 125 -2.42 10.77 -14.17
C ASP A 125 -3.11 12.10 -14.54
N TYR A 126 -3.76 12.16 -15.70
CA TYR A 126 -4.34 13.40 -16.22
C TYR A 126 -5.83 13.58 -15.96
N THR A 127 -6.59 12.53 -15.65
CA THR A 127 -7.96 12.72 -15.12
C THR A 127 -7.91 13.29 -13.70
N ALA A 128 -6.87 12.92 -12.93
CA ALA A 128 -6.58 13.53 -11.63
C ALA A 128 -6.16 15.00 -11.74
N MET A 129 -5.44 15.39 -12.79
CA MET A 129 -5.05 16.79 -13.04
C MET A 129 -6.09 17.64 -13.79
N GLY A 130 -6.87 17.05 -14.70
CA GLY A 130 -7.84 17.75 -15.56
C GLY A 130 -9.08 18.23 -14.82
N ILE A 131 -9.43 17.58 -13.71
CA ILE A 131 -10.49 18.03 -12.79
C ILE A 131 -10.01 19.21 -11.92
N ALA A 132 -8.69 19.41 -11.79
CA ALA A 132 -8.08 20.51 -11.08
C ALA A 132 -7.40 21.48 -12.07
N GLY A 133 -8.19 22.24 -12.82
CA GLY A 133 -7.70 23.31 -13.69
C GLY A 133 -6.66 24.21 -12.99
N ILE A 134 -5.70 24.72 -13.75
CA ILE A 134 -4.37 25.20 -13.29
C ILE A 134 -4.39 26.39 -12.29
N ALA A 135 -5.52 27.08 -12.08
CA ALA A 135 -5.69 28.02 -10.96
C ALA A 135 -6.36 27.39 -9.70
N GLY A 136 -7.11 26.31 -9.92
CA GLY A 136 -7.74 25.47 -8.91
C GLY A 136 -6.82 24.42 -8.31
N GLY A 137 -5.73 23.99 -8.96
CA GLY A 137 -4.82 22.98 -8.38
C GLY A 137 -4.18 23.40 -7.04
N TYR A 138 -3.83 24.67 -6.89
CA TYR A 138 -3.21 25.19 -5.66
C TYR A 138 -4.23 25.50 -4.54
N THR A 139 -5.49 25.79 -4.91
CA THR A 139 -6.58 26.05 -3.96
C THR A 139 -7.37 24.79 -3.61
N ALA A 140 -7.59 23.89 -4.56
CA ALA A 140 -8.21 22.59 -4.35
C ALA A 140 -7.38 21.71 -3.42
N PHE A 141 -6.03 21.77 -3.44
CA PHE A 141 -5.22 21.11 -2.42
C PHE A 141 -5.44 21.65 -1.00
N LYS A 142 -5.90 22.91 -0.85
CA LYS A 142 -6.30 23.50 0.44
C LYS A 142 -7.75 23.21 0.84
N PHE A 143 -8.59 22.73 -0.09
CA PHE A 143 -10.04 22.54 0.11
C PHE A 143 -10.54 21.11 -0.17
N THR A 144 -9.71 20.22 -0.69
CA THR A 144 -9.87 18.79 -0.42
C THR A 144 -9.64 18.65 1.07
N PRO A 145 -10.65 18.28 1.87
CA PRO A 145 -10.38 17.92 3.26
C PRO A 145 -9.26 16.90 3.20
N GLU A 146 -8.21 17.14 3.97
CA GLU A 146 -7.21 16.12 4.26
C GLU A 146 -7.99 14.82 4.46
N LEU A 147 -7.77 13.84 3.58
CA LEU A 147 -8.33 12.50 3.72
C LEU A 147 -7.67 11.93 4.97
N MET A 148 -8.12 12.40 6.13
CA MET A 148 -7.58 11.99 7.40
C MET A 148 -8.07 10.56 7.59
N PRO A 149 -7.17 9.58 7.65
CA PRO A 149 -7.54 8.23 8.02
C PRO A 149 -8.17 8.34 9.39
N LYS A 150 -9.50 8.22 9.48
CA LYS A 150 -10.16 8.04 10.77
C LYS A 150 -9.90 6.60 11.15
N ALA A 151 -8.67 6.33 11.60
CA ALA A 151 -8.28 5.05 12.14
C ALA A 151 -9.33 4.66 13.20
N PRO A 152 -9.71 3.38 13.32
CA PRO A 152 -10.49 2.94 14.47
C PRO A 152 -9.80 3.51 15.71
N SER A 153 -10.56 4.14 16.62
CA SER A 153 -9.99 4.65 17.85
C SER A 153 -9.27 3.50 18.52
N PHE A 154 -7.94 3.56 18.52
CA PHE A 154 -7.16 2.78 19.44
C PHE A 154 -7.54 3.38 20.78
N GLU A 155 -8.54 2.80 21.44
CA GLU A 155 -8.61 2.92 22.87
C GLU A 155 -7.36 2.17 23.33
N PRO A 156 -6.31 2.86 23.86
CA PRO A 156 -5.34 2.18 24.67
C PRO A 156 -6.19 1.57 25.77
N ARG A 157 -6.60 0.31 25.61
CA ARG A 157 -7.32 -0.38 26.67
C ARG A 157 -6.41 -0.16 27.86
N PRO A 158 -6.92 0.38 29.00
CA PRO A 158 -6.11 0.44 30.20
C PRO A 158 -5.52 -0.95 30.32
N SER A 159 -4.18 -1.00 30.40
CA SER A 159 -3.33 -2.20 30.47
C SER A 159 -4.22 -3.38 30.82
N LEU A 160 -4.32 -4.43 29.98
CA LEU A 160 -5.01 -5.64 30.41
C LEU A 160 -4.39 -5.97 31.77
N LYS A 161 -5.07 -5.58 32.86
CA LYS A 161 -4.73 -5.92 34.22
C LYS A 161 -5.22 -7.34 34.33
N LEU A 162 -4.65 -8.20 33.49
CA LEU A 162 -4.51 -9.59 33.78
C LEU A 162 -3.90 -9.56 35.17
N ASN A 163 -4.61 -10.13 36.13
CA ASN A 163 -4.13 -10.31 37.49
C ASN A 163 -2.86 -11.20 37.54
N GLU A 164 -2.27 -11.52 36.38
CA GLU A 164 -1.02 -12.22 36.17
C GLU A 164 0.12 -11.20 36.07
N VAL A 165 0.68 -10.83 37.21
CA VAL A 165 1.97 -10.13 37.26
C VAL A 165 3.03 -11.01 36.56
N PRO A 166 3.94 -10.46 35.75
CA PRO A 166 5.09 -11.21 35.24
C PRO A 166 5.76 -11.98 36.38
N ARG A 167 6.17 -13.23 36.10
CA ARG A 167 6.90 -14.02 37.10
C ARG A 167 8.14 -13.25 37.52
N ALA A 168 8.20 -12.86 38.79
CA ALA A 168 9.35 -12.17 39.36
C ALA A 168 10.55 -13.12 39.43
N LEU A 169 11.73 -12.60 39.04
CA LEU A 169 13.01 -13.24 39.34
C LEU A 169 13.35 -12.97 40.80
N ASP A 170 14.01 -13.91 41.47
CA ASP A 170 14.42 -13.73 42.87
C ASP A 170 15.49 -12.63 43.04
N LYS A 171 16.29 -12.36 41.99
CA LYS A 171 17.38 -11.36 41.96
C LYS A 171 17.51 -10.71 40.58
N PRO A 172 16.53 -9.90 40.12
CA PRO A 172 16.58 -9.30 38.79
C PRO A 172 17.81 -8.39 38.57
N GLU A 173 18.34 -7.79 39.64
CA GLU A 173 19.51 -6.92 39.64
C GLU A 173 20.84 -7.63 39.34
N SER A 174 20.91 -8.96 39.53
CA SER A 174 22.10 -9.72 39.18
C SER A 174 22.26 -9.89 37.67
N PHE A 175 21.15 -9.78 36.92
CA PHE A 175 21.18 -9.79 35.46
C PHE A 175 21.42 -8.39 34.93
N LYS A 176 22.22 -8.28 33.87
CA LYS A 176 22.46 -7.01 33.18
C LYS A 176 21.92 -7.10 31.76
N THR A 177 21.11 -6.11 31.37
CA THR A 177 20.66 -5.95 29.99
C THR A 177 21.45 -4.83 29.34
N THR A 178 22.14 -5.11 28.25
CA THR A 178 22.99 -4.16 27.53
C THR A 178 22.61 -4.10 26.07
N ARG A 179 22.69 -2.90 25.49
CA ARG A 179 22.71 -2.72 24.04
C ARG A 179 24.10 -3.08 23.53
N GLU A 180 24.18 -4.10 22.70
CA GLU A 180 25.43 -4.55 22.10
C GLU A 180 25.76 -3.73 20.86
N LYS A 181 27.06 -3.50 20.61
CA LYS A 181 27.54 -2.75 19.44
C LYS A 181 27.70 -3.63 18.20
N GLN A 182 27.69 -4.94 18.38
CA GLN A 182 27.95 -5.94 17.37
C GLN A 182 27.19 -7.23 17.70
N LEU A 183 27.17 -8.16 16.76
CA LEU A 183 26.52 -9.45 16.93
C LEU A 183 27.52 -10.46 17.52
N ASP A 184 27.45 -10.71 18.82
CA ASP A 184 28.31 -11.68 19.49
C ASP A 184 27.95 -13.12 19.08
N SER A 185 28.93 -14.02 19.10
CA SER A 185 28.77 -15.41 18.64
C SER A 185 27.71 -16.20 19.40
N ASP A 186 27.52 -15.91 20.68
CA ASP A 186 26.50 -16.59 21.51
C ASP A 186 25.09 -16.06 21.24
N VAL A 187 24.94 -14.79 20.88
CA VAL A 187 23.68 -14.22 20.37
C VAL A 187 23.31 -14.87 19.05
N ILE A 188 24.27 -15.05 18.13
CA ILE A 188 24.05 -15.76 16.86
C ILE A 188 23.61 -17.20 17.13
N ALA A 189 24.31 -17.93 18.00
CA ALA A 189 23.95 -19.31 18.33
C ALA A 189 22.55 -19.42 18.96
N LEU A 190 22.17 -18.49 19.84
CA LEU A 190 20.84 -18.47 20.43
C LEU A 190 19.76 -18.08 19.41
N TYR A 191 20.05 -17.16 18.49
CA TYR A 191 19.17 -16.81 17.37
C TYR A 191 18.90 -18.01 16.47
N GLU A 192 19.96 -18.67 16.01
CA GLU A 192 19.88 -19.79 15.09
C GLU A 192 19.26 -21.05 15.71
N SER A 193 19.35 -21.22 17.02
CA SER A 193 18.69 -22.34 17.72
C SER A 193 17.22 -22.06 18.06
N SER A 194 16.82 -20.79 18.13
CA SER A 194 15.47 -20.39 18.59
C SER A 194 14.45 -20.28 17.47
N PHE A 195 14.88 -19.95 16.25
CA PHE A 195 14.01 -19.73 15.11
C PHE A 195 14.34 -20.75 14.01
N PRO A 196 13.41 -21.28 13.22
CA PRO A 196 13.70 -22.09 12.03
C PRO A 196 14.44 -21.28 10.94
N LYS A 197 15.19 -21.93 10.05
CA LYS A 197 15.95 -21.23 9.01
C LYS A 197 15.05 -20.38 8.09
N ALA A 198 13.87 -20.89 7.74
CA ALA A 198 12.91 -20.19 6.88
C ALA A 198 12.30 -18.93 7.52
N GLU A 199 12.35 -18.82 8.85
CA GLU A 199 11.81 -17.67 9.58
C GLU A 199 12.91 -16.65 9.96
N ARG A 200 14.17 -16.94 9.59
CA ARG A 200 15.33 -16.12 9.96
C ARG A 200 15.74 -15.21 8.82
N GLN A 201 16.12 -14.00 9.18
CA GLN A 201 16.97 -13.17 8.35
C GLN A 201 18.41 -13.71 8.36
N PRO A 202 19.13 -13.70 7.22
CA PRO A 202 20.54 -14.11 7.19
C PRO A 202 21.41 -13.33 8.19
N VAL A 203 22.33 -14.03 8.87
CA VAL A 203 23.14 -13.46 9.95
C VAL A 203 24.05 -12.32 9.47
N ASP A 204 24.56 -12.42 8.25
CA ASP A 204 25.38 -11.41 7.60
C ASP A 204 24.58 -10.13 7.31
N GLU A 205 23.33 -10.25 6.86
CA GLU A 205 22.43 -9.11 6.71
C GLU A 205 22.09 -8.47 8.06
N VAL A 206 21.77 -9.27 9.08
CA VAL A 206 21.53 -8.76 10.44
C VAL A 206 22.76 -8.02 10.96
N ALA A 207 23.95 -8.58 10.80
CA ALA A 207 25.20 -7.95 11.23
C ALA A 207 25.45 -6.60 10.53
N ASP A 208 25.18 -6.51 9.23
CA ASP A 208 25.27 -5.27 8.47
C ASP A 208 24.24 -4.22 8.95
N LEU A 209 22.98 -4.62 9.18
CA LEU A 209 21.95 -3.73 9.72
C LEU A 209 22.27 -3.24 11.14
N VAL A 210 22.90 -4.09 11.96
CA VAL A 210 23.42 -3.70 13.29
C VAL A 210 24.54 -2.67 13.16
N ALA A 211 25.49 -2.89 12.25
CA ALA A 211 26.59 -1.95 12.01
C ALA A 211 26.08 -0.58 11.51
N ARG A 212 24.99 -0.56 10.73
CA ARG A 212 24.31 0.66 10.25
C ARG A 212 23.38 1.29 11.29
N GLY A 213 23.18 0.65 12.44
CA GLY A 213 22.24 1.10 13.47
C GLY A 213 20.77 1.00 13.08
N ARG A 214 20.44 0.22 12.05
CA ARG A 214 19.07 -0.07 11.61
C ARG A 214 18.43 -1.20 12.42
N ILE A 215 19.23 -2.12 12.95
CA ILE A 215 18.84 -3.09 13.98
C ILE A 215 19.60 -2.80 15.27
N LEU A 216 18.91 -2.80 16.39
CA LEU A 216 19.48 -2.76 17.73
C LEU A 216 19.53 -4.18 18.30
N VAL A 217 20.68 -4.56 18.86
CA VAL A 217 20.83 -5.82 19.59
C VAL A 217 20.84 -5.51 21.07
N HIS A 218 19.95 -6.16 21.82
CA HIS A 218 20.01 -6.14 23.28
C HIS A 218 20.25 -7.55 23.79
N ALA A 219 21.12 -7.70 24.78
CA ALA A 219 21.41 -8.98 25.44
C ALA A 219 21.22 -8.84 26.95
N THR A 220 20.57 -9.83 27.57
CA THR A 220 20.53 -9.98 29.03
C THR A 220 21.46 -11.11 29.44
N ARG A 221 22.46 -10.78 30.26
CA ARG A 221 23.48 -11.72 30.76
C ARG A 221 23.40 -11.85 32.28
N ASP A 222 23.78 -13.02 32.78
CA ASP A 222 23.96 -13.27 34.22
C ASP A 222 25.31 -12.70 34.73
N PRO A 223 25.62 -12.77 36.04
CA PRO A 223 26.89 -12.28 36.59
C PRO A 223 28.14 -12.97 36.03
N ASP A 224 28.01 -14.20 35.55
CA ASP A 224 29.11 -14.98 34.96
C ASP A 224 29.28 -14.66 33.47
N GLY A 225 28.43 -13.79 32.91
CA GLY A 225 28.46 -13.36 31.52
C GLY A 225 27.66 -14.26 30.57
N ASN A 226 26.99 -15.30 31.06
CA ASN A 226 26.23 -16.21 30.20
C ASN A 226 24.99 -15.53 29.64
N LEU A 227 24.73 -15.77 28.34
CA LEU A 227 23.57 -15.22 27.65
C LEU A 227 22.27 -15.88 28.13
N GLY A 228 21.38 -15.06 28.69
CA GLY A 228 20.08 -15.48 29.14
C GLY A 228 18.94 -15.18 28.17
N ALA A 229 18.96 -14.01 27.53
CA ALA A 229 17.99 -13.61 26.52
C ALA A 229 18.59 -12.58 25.57
N PHE A 230 18.05 -12.48 24.35
CA PHE A 230 18.38 -11.42 23.41
C PHE A 230 17.15 -10.92 22.65
N SER A 231 17.27 -9.74 22.05
CA SER A 231 16.32 -9.24 21.06
C SER A 231 17.01 -8.50 19.92
N PHE A 232 16.41 -8.57 18.74
CA PHE A 232 16.69 -7.69 17.60
C PHE A 232 15.53 -6.71 17.44
N THR A 233 15.86 -5.44 17.25
CA THR A 233 14.86 -4.38 17.12
C THR A 233 15.20 -3.46 15.96
N SER A 234 14.40 -3.50 14.90
CA SER A 234 14.48 -2.63 13.74
C SER A 234 14.05 -1.20 14.06
N MET A 235 14.66 -0.23 13.39
CA MET A 235 14.31 1.18 13.50
C MET A 235 13.46 1.63 12.31
N HIS A 236 12.33 2.30 12.59
CA HIS A 236 11.45 2.92 11.59
C HIS A 236 11.32 4.42 11.87
N ASP A 237 12.44 5.14 11.85
CA ASP A 237 12.55 6.53 12.27
C ASP A 237 12.69 7.54 11.12
N GLU A 238 12.67 7.05 9.88
CA GLU A 238 12.67 7.84 8.64
C GLU A 238 11.24 8.20 8.20
N SER A 239 10.24 7.52 8.76
CA SER A 239 8.83 7.77 8.48
C SER A 239 8.28 8.92 9.34
N ALA A 240 7.13 9.48 8.92
CA ALA A 240 6.41 10.48 9.71
C ALA A 240 5.88 9.94 11.06
N THR A 241 5.74 8.63 11.20
CA THR A 241 5.41 7.98 12.48
C THR A 241 6.59 7.10 12.89
N LYS A 242 7.36 7.59 13.86
CA LYS A 242 8.60 6.93 14.25
C LYS A 242 8.37 5.89 15.32
N PHE A 243 8.79 4.66 15.07
CA PHE A 243 8.71 3.57 16.03
C PHE A 243 9.89 2.60 15.88
N ALA A 244 9.99 1.65 16.80
CA ALA A 244 10.91 0.52 16.73
C ALA A 244 10.12 -0.77 16.49
N GLY A 245 10.58 -1.69 15.65
CA GLY A 245 9.98 -3.00 15.42
C GLY A 245 10.76 -4.09 16.18
N LEU A 246 10.12 -4.83 17.07
CA LEU A 246 10.74 -5.98 17.74
C LEU A 246 10.63 -7.21 16.82
N ASP A 247 11.68 -7.45 16.05
CA ASP A 247 11.70 -8.48 15.00
C ASP A 247 11.89 -9.88 15.60
N PHE A 248 12.84 -10.00 16.53
CA PHE A 248 13.18 -11.27 17.16
C PHE A 248 13.41 -11.10 18.64
N VAL A 249 12.92 -12.05 19.44
CA VAL A 249 13.26 -12.17 20.86
C VAL A 249 13.32 -13.63 21.26
N ALA A 250 14.40 -14.01 21.94
CA ALA A 250 14.53 -15.36 22.48
C ALA A 250 15.10 -15.36 23.89
N THR A 251 14.71 -16.40 24.62
CA THR A 251 15.25 -16.73 25.93
C THR A 251 15.91 -18.09 25.83
N ASN A 252 17.14 -18.18 26.35
CA ASN A 252 17.88 -19.43 26.49
C ASN A 252 16.99 -20.47 27.16
N GLN A 253 16.91 -21.67 26.57
CA GLN A 253 16.00 -22.73 27.00
C GLN A 253 16.12 -23.06 28.50
N ALA A 254 17.35 -23.08 29.04
CA ALA A 254 17.61 -23.36 30.45
C ALA A 254 16.98 -22.29 31.38
N ASN A 255 16.80 -21.07 30.88
CA ASN A 255 16.31 -19.92 31.65
C ASN A 255 14.83 -19.60 31.38
N ARG A 256 14.16 -20.36 30.51
CA ARG A 256 12.73 -20.17 30.21
C ARG A 256 11.88 -20.42 31.46
N SER A 257 10.76 -19.72 31.54
CA SER A 257 9.83 -19.78 32.68
C SER A 257 10.41 -19.32 34.02
N GLN A 258 11.57 -18.65 34.04
CA GLN A 258 12.15 -18.08 35.26
C GLN A 258 11.92 -16.57 35.39
N GLY A 259 11.31 -15.92 34.39
CA GLY A 259 11.06 -14.47 34.36
C GLY A 259 12.08 -13.65 33.57
N ILE A 260 13.18 -14.26 33.11
CA ILE A 260 14.25 -13.55 32.38
C ILE A 260 13.79 -12.89 31.07
N GLY A 261 12.91 -13.54 30.30
CA GLY A 261 12.38 -12.95 29.06
C GLY A 261 11.51 -11.72 29.34
N SER A 262 10.75 -11.73 30.44
CA SER A 262 9.98 -10.59 30.90
C SER A 262 10.88 -9.44 31.34
N LEU A 263 11.88 -9.73 32.18
CA LEU A 263 12.88 -8.75 32.61
C LEU A 263 13.62 -8.12 31.43
N HIS A 264 14.02 -8.95 30.45
CA HIS A 264 14.71 -8.52 29.24
C HIS A 264 13.86 -7.50 28.48
N LEU A 265 12.62 -7.85 28.08
CA LEU A 265 11.79 -6.96 27.28
C LEU A 265 11.38 -5.68 28.01
N GLN A 266 11.13 -5.73 29.33
CA GLN A 266 10.87 -4.52 30.11
C GLN A 266 12.05 -3.55 30.05
N ARG A 267 13.28 -4.06 30.18
CA ARG A 267 14.49 -3.23 30.11
C ARG A 267 14.78 -2.74 28.70
N VAL A 268 14.52 -3.55 27.67
CA VAL A 268 14.65 -3.14 26.27
C VAL A 268 13.68 -2.01 25.94
N ALA A 269 12.40 -2.16 26.30
CA ALA A 269 11.40 -1.12 26.07
C ALA A 269 11.77 0.19 26.79
N GLU A 270 12.23 0.13 28.04
CA GLU A 270 12.65 1.31 28.79
C GLU A 270 13.93 1.96 28.24
N SER A 271 14.92 1.16 27.83
CA SER A 271 16.14 1.64 27.19
C SER A 271 15.83 2.35 25.88
N ILE A 272 15.01 1.75 25.01
CA ILE A 272 14.60 2.38 23.74
C ILE A 272 13.84 3.68 24.01
N LYS A 273 12.87 3.67 24.93
CA LYS A 273 12.11 4.87 25.30
C LYS A 273 13.02 6.00 25.79
N THR A 274 14.06 5.67 26.54
CA THR A 274 15.02 6.63 27.09
C THR A 274 16.00 7.15 26.03
N GLU A 275 16.56 6.26 25.22
CA GLU A 275 17.56 6.58 24.19
C GLU A 275 16.94 7.27 22.97
N ARG A 276 15.66 6.99 22.70
CA ARG A 276 14.93 7.44 21.51
C ARG A 276 13.56 8.04 21.90
N PRO A 277 13.56 9.20 22.58
CA PRO A 277 12.32 9.86 23.02
C PRO A 277 11.48 10.40 21.86
N ASP A 278 11.96 10.34 20.62
CA ASP A 278 11.22 10.67 19.41
C ASP A 278 10.25 9.57 18.98
N LEU A 279 10.46 8.32 19.41
CA LEU A 279 9.61 7.19 19.04
C LEU A 279 8.28 7.21 19.80
N VAL A 280 7.20 6.83 19.12
CA VAL A 280 5.86 6.75 19.72
C VAL A 280 5.60 5.40 20.37
N ALA A 281 6.27 4.34 19.92
CA ALA A 281 6.09 2.97 20.40
C ALA A 281 7.26 2.04 19.98
N MET A 282 7.29 0.86 20.59
CA MET A 282 7.94 -0.33 20.04
C MET A 282 6.86 -1.36 19.66
N THR A 283 6.74 -1.70 18.38
CA THR A 283 5.73 -2.61 17.84
C THR A 283 6.30 -4.01 17.64
N LEU A 284 5.44 -5.01 17.45
CA LEU A 284 5.84 -6.36 17.07
C LEU A 284 4.71 -7.08 16.31
N GLU A 285 5.10 -8.05 15.51
CA GLU A 285 4.21 -8.94 14.79
C GLU A 285 4.37 -10.37 15.32
N MET A 286 3.26 -11.08 15.47
CA MET A 286 3.27 -12.50 15.82
C MET A 286 2.05 -13.20 15.24
N GLU A 287 2.16 -14.49 15.03
CA GLU A 287 1.14 -15.34 14.46
C GLU A 287 -0.13 -15.36 15.34
N HIS A 288 -1.30 -15.26 14.71
CA HIS A 288 -2.57 -15.14 15.41
C HIS A 288 -3.04 -16.51 15.94
N PRO A 289 -3.47 -16.63 17.20
CA PRO A 289 -4.00 -17.90 17.73
C PRO A 289 -5.38 -18.29 17.17
N HIS A 290 -5.95 -17.52 16.24
CA HIS A 290 -7.24 -17.82 15.60
C HIS A 290 -7.08 -18.09 14.11
N GLU A 291 -5.84 -18.29 13.65
CA GLU A 291 -5.60 -18.72 12.28
C GLU A 291 -6.32 -20.05 12.00
N PRO A 292 -7.11 -20.17 10.91
CA PRO A 292 -7.79 -21.41 10.59
C PRO A 292 -6.81 -22.55 10.30
N GLY A 293 -7.14 -23.76 10.75
CA GLY A 293 -6.38 -24.97 10.40
C GLY A 293 -5.12 -25.24 11.22
N ILE A 294 -4.80 -24.42 12.22
CA ILE A 294 -3.65 -24.66 13.10
C ILE A 294 -3.85 -25.88 14.01
N SER A 295 -2.76 -26.60 14.27
CA SER A 295 -2.80 -27.75 15.17
C SER A 295 -3.03 -27.35 16.65
N PRO A 296 -3.51 -28.25 17.52
CA PRO A 296 -3.66 -27.94 18.95
C PRO A 296 -2.35 -27.55 19.64
N GLU A 297 -1.23 -28.15 19.24
CA GLU A 297 0.09 -27.84 19.78
C GLU A 297 0.54 -26.42 19.42
N GLU A 298 0.37 -26.05 18.16
CA GLU A 298 0.69 -24.72 17.65
C GLU A 298 -0.22 -23.65 18.26
N LEU A 299 -1.52 -23.92 18.37
CA LEU A 299 -2.47 -23.07 19.09
C LEU A 299 -1.99 -22.79 20.53
N ALA A 300 -1.55 -23.84 21.24
CA ALA A 300 -1.05 -23.68 22.60
C ALA A 300 0.22 -22.80 22.66
N ILE A 301 1.11 -22.91 21.67
CA ILE A 301 2.30 -22.04 21.56
C ILE A 301 1.88 -20.59 21.32
N ARG A 302 1.02 -20.32 20.33
CA ARG A 302 0.57 -18.96 19.96
C ARG A 302 -0.20 -18.29 21.11
N VAL A 303 -1.05 -19.03 21.82
CA VAL A 303 -1.74 -18.53 23.03
C VAL A 303 -0.77 -18.20 24.15
N ARG A 304 0.25 -19.05 24.41
CA ARG A 304 1.28 -18.74 25.42
C ARG A 304 2.08 -17.50 25.06
N ARG A 305 2.43 -17.33 23.79
CA ARG A 305 3.13 -16.15 23.26
C ARG A 305 2.27 -14.88 23.41
N SER A 306 0.99 -14.93 23.02
CA SER A 306 0.01 -13.85 23.24
C SER A 306 -0.02 -13.39 24.70
N LYS A 307 -0.22 -14.35 25.63
CA LYS A 307 -0.28 -14.05 27.06
C LYS A 307 1.02 -13.49 27.62
N PHE A 308 2.16 -13.89 27.06
CA PHE A 308 3.45 -13.32 27.45
C PHE A 308 3.51 -11.82 27.20
N TYR A 309 3.11 -11.36 26.01
CA TYR A 309 3.08 -9.93 25.71
C TYR A 309 1.96 -9.18 26.45
N ASP A 310 0.81 -9.81 26.66
CA ASP A 310 -0.27 -9.20 27.45
C ASP A 310 0.22 -8.87 28.89
N ARG A 311 1.02 -9.74 29.51
CA ARG A 311 1.61 -9.49 30.85
C ARG A 311 2.68 -8.39 30.87
N LEU A 312 3.23 -8.05 29.72
CA LEU A 312 4.28 -7.04 29.57
C LEU A 312 3.74 -5.67 29.15
N ASP A 313 2.42 -5.50 29.18
CA ASP A 313 1.74 -4.28 28.74
C ASP A 313 2.02 -3.94 27.26
N ALA A 314 2.15 -4.99 26.44
CA ALA A 314 2.18 -4.93 24.98
C ALA A 314 0.90 -5.55 24.39
N PRO A 315 -0.25 -4.88 24.54
CA PRO A 315 -1.54 -5.43 24.13
C PRO A 315 -1.67 -5.55 22.61
N ASN A 316 -2.58 -6.41 22.16
CA ASN A 316 -3.02 -6.46 20.77
C ASN A 316 -3.65 -5.13 20.36
N THR A 317 -3.15 -4.56 19.27
CA THR A 317 -3.66 -3.32 18.68
C THR A 317 -5.00 -3.49 17.94
N ASN A 318 -5.44 -4.74 17.73
CA ASN A 318 -6.68 -5.12 17.05
C ASN A 318 -6.78 -4.68 15.58
N ILE A 319 -5.66 -4.26 14.97
CA ILE A 319 -5.62 -4.06 13.53
C ILE A 319 -5.67 -5.42 12.83
N LYS A 320 -6.28 -5.46 11.65
CA LYS A 320 -6.31 -6.65 10.80
C LYS A 320 -5.00 -6.70 10.01
N TYR A 321 -4.15 -7.65 10.36
CA TYR A 321 -2.80 -7.74 9.83
C TYR A 321 -2.49 -9.16 9.38
N ASN A 322 -1.75 -9.28 8.28
CA ASN A 322 -1.21 -10.54 7.82
C ASN A 322 0.31 -10.42 7.76
N ILE A 323 1.03 -11.40 8.33
CA ILE A 323 2.46 -11.56 8.10
C ILE A 323 2.64 -12.01 6.64
N ILE A 324 3.64 -11.42 5.99
CA ILE A 324 4.04 -11.73 4.64
C ILE A 324 5.32 -12.58 4.73
N ASP A 325 5.40 -13.63 3.94
CA ASP A 325 6.63 -14.40 3.81
C ASP A 325 7.53 -13.74 2.75
N PHE A 326 8.82 -13.60 3.05
CA PHE A 326 9.81 -13.05 2.12
C PHE A 326 10.12 -14.02 0.97
N GLU A 327 10.07 -15.34 1.22
CA GLU A 327 10.28 -16.37 0.21
C GLU A 327 9.00 -16.66 -0.59
N ASP A 328 7.83 -16.49 0.03
CA ASP A 328 6.52 -16.58 -0.64
C ASP A 328 5.69 -15.29 -0.46
N PRO A 329 5.85 -14.30 -1.35
CA PRO A 329 5.06 -13.07 -1.32
C PRO A 329 3.54 -13.27 -1.51
N ALA A 330 3.06 -14.49 -1.81
CA ALA A 330 1.63 -14.82 -1.82
C ALA A 330 1.13 -15.32 -0.46
N TYR A 331 2.01 -15.76 0.44
CA TYR A 331 1.66 -16.21 1.78
C TYR A 331 1.07 -15.07 2.62
N ARG A 332 -0.05 -15.34 3.29
CA ARG A 332 -0.78 -14.38 4.15
C ARG A 332 -1.15 -15.06 5.46
N GLY A 333 -0.20 -15.14 6.38
CA GLY A 333 -0.43 -15.69 7.71
C GLY A 333 -1.19 -14.70 8.59
N MET A 334 -2.27 -15.12 9.23
CA MET A 334 -3.03 -14.23 10.12
C MET A 334 -2.14 -13.79 11.30
N ALA A 335 -2.09 -12.49 11.61
CA ALA A 335 -1.17 -11.96 12.61
C ALA A 335 -1.84 -11.07 13.66
N GLN A 336 -1.23 -11.03 14.85
CA GLN A 336 -1.43 -10.00 15.85
C GLN A 336 -0.31 -8.97 15.74
N HIS A 337 -0.70 -7.72 15.58
CA HIS A 337 0.20 -6.59 15.75
C HIS A 337 0.03 -6.03 17.18
N ARG A 338 1.12 -5.95 17.93
CA ARG A 338 1.15 -5.52 19.33
C ARG A 338 2.11 -4.35 19.51
N ALA A 339 1.97 -3.59 20.60
CA ALA A 339 2.82 -2.44 20.84
C ALA A 339 3.06 -2.15 22.33
N PHE A 340 4.32 -1.87 22.67
CA PHE A 340 4.70 -1.12 23.86
C PHE A 340 4.58 0.37 23.54
N VAL A 341 3.52 1.02 24.03
CA VAL A 341 3.19 2.39 23.65
C VAL A 341 3.91 3.39 24.57
N PHE A 342 4.79 4.21 24.02
CA PHE A 342 5.54 5.23 24.76
C PHE A 342 4.80 6.56 24.82
N LYS A 343 4.08 6.90 23.74
CA LYS A 343 3.31 8.15 23.59
C LYS A 343 1.89 7.85 23.12
N PRO A 344 0.95 7.53 24.04
CA PRO A 344 -0.40 7.11 23.68
C PRO A 344 -1.16 8.09 22.79
N GLU A 345 -1.01 9.40 23.02
CA GLU A 345 -1.69 10.46 22.26
C GLU A 345 -1.15 10.61 20.82
N GLU A 346 0.06 10.12 20.54
CA GLU A 346 0.70 10.21 19.23
C GLU A 346 0.66 8.88 18.46
N PHE A 347 0.41 7.76 19.14
CA PHE A 347 0.49 6.44 18.54
C PHE A 347 -0.75 6.11 17.72
N ASN A 348 -0.54 5.76 16.45
CA ASN A 348 -1.56 5.23 15.56
C ASN A 348 -1.10 3.87 15.03
N ALA A 349 -1.72 2.79 15.53
CA ALA A 349 -1.33 1.42 15.18
C ALA A 349 -1.47 1.12 13.67
N VAL A 350 -2.50 1.66 13.02
CA VAL A 350 -2.71 1.43 11.57
C VAL A 350 -1.61 2.13 10.78
N LYS A 351 -1.24 3.36 11.15
CA LYS A 351 -0.15 4.09 10.49
C LYS A 351 1.21 3.42 10.73
N ALA A 352 1.49 2.95 11.94
CA ALA A 352 2.71 2.22 12.25
C ALA A 352 2.83 0.92 11.44
N ALA A 353 1.77 0.11 11.41
CA ALA A 353 1.76 -1.12 10.60
C ALA A 353 1.83 -0.82 9.10
N HIS A 354 1.18 0.23 8.60
CA HIS A 354 1.32 0.65 7.20
C HIS A 354 2.78 0.98 6.87
N VAL A 355 3.43 1.76 7.73
CA VAL A 355 4.85 2.12 7.59
C VAL A 355 5.72 0.85 7.59
N PHE A 356 5.43 -0.11 8.47
CA PHE A 356 6.14 -1.38 8.47
C PHE A 356 5.99 -2.15 7.15
N MET A 357 4.81 -2.09 6.51
CA MET A 357 4.62 -2.72 5.20
C MET A 357 5.40 -2.03 4.07
N THR A 358 5.60 -0.71 4.13
CA THR A 358 6.09 0.07 2.98
C THR A 358 7.52 0.58 3.08
N ASP A 359 8.10 0.68 4.28
CA ASP A 359 9.40 1.30 4.50
C ASP A 359 10.58 0.34 4.33
N GLU A 360 11.78 0.90 4.10
CA GLU A 360 13.05 0.21 3.85
C GLU A 360 13.49 -0.72 5.01
N GLY A 361 12.90 -0.57 6.21
CA GLY A 361 13.13 -1.43 7.38
C GLY A 361 12.09 -2.53 7.62
N GLY A 362 11.07 -2.64 6.78
CA GLY A 362 10.04 -3.68 6.90
C GLY A 362 9.88 -4.48 5.61
N TYR A 363 8.65 -4.67 5.12
CA TYR A 363 8.41 -5.50 3.93
C TYR A 363 8.74 -4.82 2.59
N GLN A 364 9.03 -3.51 2.60
CA GLN A 364 9.37 -2.71 1.40
C GLN A 364 8.33 -2.82 0.25
N LEU A 365 7.06 -3.04 0.58
CA LEU A 365 6.01 -3.16 -0.42
C LEU A 365 5.67 -1.81 -1.02
N GLY A 366 5.40 -1.81 -2.33
CA GLY A 366 4.83 -0.68 -3.02
C GLY A 366 3.43 -0.35 -2.52
N LYS A 367 3.07 0.94 -2.54
CA LYS A 367 1.75 1.43 -2.12
C LYS A 367 0.57 0.78 -2.86
N PHE A 368 0.81 0.22 -4.04
CA PHE A 368 -0.19 -0.44 -4.88
C PHE A 368 -0.18 -1.96 -4.78
N ASP A 369 0.72 -2.54 -3.97
CA ASP A 369 0.77 -3.98 -3.82
C ASP A 369 -0.53 -4.53 -3.23
N PRO A 370 -0.98 -5.72 -3.67
CA PRO A 370 -2.23 -6.30 -3.21
C PRO A 370 -2.33 -6.38 -1.69
N ALA A 371 -1.24 -6.73 -1.00
CA ALA A 371 -1.19 -6.81 0.46
C ALA A 371 -1.42 -5.45 1.13
N VAL A 372 -0.75 -4.39 0.66
CA VAL A 372 -0.92 -3.02 1.19
C VAL A 372 -2.35 -2.54 0.96
N ARG A 373 -2.91 -2.78 -0.24
CA ARG A 373 -4.31 -2.42 -0.55
C ARG A 373 -5.32 -3.17 0.31
N GLU A 374 -5.09 -4.44 0.54
CA GLU A 374 -5.95 -5.28 1.40
C GLU A 374 -5.90 -4.80 2.85
N PHE A 375 -4.70 -4.60 3.40
CA PHE A 375 -4.49 -4.01 4.72
C PHE A 375 -5.23 -2.68 4.86
N ASN A 376 -5.09 -1.82 3.85
CA ASN A 376 -5.73 -0.50 3.82
C ASN A 376 -7.25 -0.57 3.84
N LYS A 377 -7.82 -1.49 3.05
CA LYS A 377 -9.26 -1.74 3.00
C LYS A 377 -9.78 -2.30 4.33
N MET A 378 -9.07 -3.28 4.90
CA MET A 378 -9.49 -3.97 6.13
C MET A 378 -9.48 -3.08 7.36
N ASN A 379 -8.56 -2.11 7.41
CA ASN A 379 -8.37 -1.19 8.54
C ASN A 379 -8.91 0.22 8.30
N GLY A 380 -9.59 0.44 7.16
CA GLY A 380 -10.13 1.76 6.82
C GLY A 380 -9.07 2.85 6.63
N TYR A 381 -7.81 2.46 6.36
CA TYR A 381 -6.70 3.40 6.12
C TYR A 381 -6.90 4.16 4.81
N TRP A 382 -7.43 3.48 3.79
CA TRP A 382 -7.96 4.09 2.57
C TRP A 382 -9.42 3.73 2.44
N GLN A 383 -10.30 4.66 2.82
CA GLN A 383 -11.65 4.66 2.27
C GLN A 383 -11.70 5.74 1.19
N PRO A 384 -12.08 5.42 -0.07
CA PRO A 384 -12.60 6.46 -0.94
C PRO A 384 -13.75 7.15 -0.18
N PRO A 385 -13.94 8.47 -0.36
CA PRO A 385 -14.97 9.20 0.37
C PRO A 385 -16.31 8.46 0.33
N THR A 386 -16.78 8.02 1.49
CA THR A 386 -18.12 7.41 1.65
C THR A 386 -19.22 8.46 1.62
N ASP A 387 -18.86 9.75 1.55
CA ASP A 387 -19.75 10.89 1.50
C ASP A 387 -20.47 11.03 0.15
N GLY A 388 -20.75 9.93 -0.55
CA GLY A 388 -21.63 9.92 -1.72
C GLY A 388 -21.20 10.80 -2.89
N ARG A 389 -20.10 11.56 -2.83
CA ARG A 389 -19.68 12.47 -3.91
C ARG A 389 -18.92 11.74 -5.01
N ALA A 390 -18.06 10.78 -4.64
CA ALA A 390 -17.49 9.83 -5.59
C ALA A 390 -18.59 8.86 -6.13
N GLY A 391 -19.54 8.49 -5.26
CA GLY A 391 -20.74 7.75 -5.66
C GLY A 391 -21.65 8.56 -6.60
N ALA A 392 -21.76 9.88 -6.42
CA ALA A 392 -22.55 10.77 -7.26
C ALA A 392 -21.91 10.97 -8.64
N ALA A 393 -20.58 11.04 -8.73
CA ALA A 393 -19.89 11.06 -10.02
C ALA A 393 -20.10 9.74 -10.79
N ALA A 394 -19.97 8.58 -10.11
CA ALA A 394 -20.22 7.27 -10.72
C ALA A 394 -21.72 7.05 -11.06
N THR A 395 -22.63 7.54 -10.22
CA THR A 395 -24.09 7.46 -10.44
C THR A 395 -24.55 8.42 -11.53
N ALA A 396 -23.98 9.63 -11.60
CA ALA A 396 -24.21 10.58 -12.69
C ALA A 396 -23.73 10.00 -14.03
N TYR A 397 -22.56 9.36 -14.05
CA TYR A 397 -22.06 8.65 -15.23
C TYR A 397 -23.00 7.52 -15.66
N LEU A 398 -23.48 6.70 -14.72
CA LEU A 398 -24.45 5.63 -15.00
C LEU A 398 -25.83 6.15 -15.44
N ASN A 399 -26.28 7.30 -14.94
CA ASN A 399 -27.54 7.92 -15.34
C ASN A 399 -27.47 8.56 -16.73
N VAL A 400 -26.33 9.16 -17.09
CA VAL A 400 -26.05 9.62 -18.47
C VAL A 400 -26.07 8.44 -19.44
N LEU A 401 -25.45 7.32 -19.09
CA LEU A 401 -25.51 6.09 -19.90
C LEU A 401 -26.92 5.52 -20.05
N LYS A 402 -27.82 5.72 -19.07
CA LYS A 402 -29.23 5.31 -19.17
C LYS A 402 -30.05 6.26 -20.05
N GLN A 403 -29.78 7.56 -20.02
CA GLN A 403 -30.44 8.54 -20.89
C GLN A 403 -30.01 8.43 -22.35
N ILE A 404 -28.77 7.98 -22.61
CA ILE A 404 -28.29 7.71 -23.97
C ILE A 404 -28.93 6.44 -24.56
N ASN A 405 -29.47 5.55 -23.72
CA ASN A 405 -30.11 4.28 -24.11
C ASN A 405 -31.66 4.34 -24.10
N GLN A 406 -32.24 5.53 -23.97
CA GLN A 406 -33.66 5.82 -24.22
C GLN A 406 -33.75 6.75 -25.42
#